data_AF-A0A957CII2-F1
#
_entry.id   AF-A0A957CII2-F1
#
_cell.length_a   1.000
_cell.length_b   1.000
_cell.length_c   1.000
_cell.angle_alpha   90.00
_cell.angle_beta   90.00
_cell.angle_gamma   90.00
#
_symmetry.space_group_name_H-M   'P 1'
#
loop_
_entity.id
_entity.type
_entity.pdbx_description
1 polymer ?
#
loop_
_entity_poly.entity_id
_entity_poly.type
_entity_poly.pdbx_seq_one_letter_code
_entity_poly.pdbx_strand_id
1 'polypeptide(L)'
;MTVNMDALYRKQPHAVTRWSSFENPGGDKGIGGQENLGARGHAFDTVAPGETKVLLNIQGCGTIHRIWLTLRQRLPTELRALRLDMRWDGMEKTAVSVPLGDFFCAGLGMVPFENELFASPEGQSFVTTVPMPFRTAATITLTNESNQPISHLF
;
A
#
# COMPACT_ATOMS: atom_id res chain seq x y z
N MET A 1 0.86 -7.74 24.80
CA MET A 1 1.98 -6.80 24.63
C MET A 1 1.55 -5.49 25.29
N THR A 2 2.23 -5.03 26.36
CA THR A 2 1.80 -3.82 27.08
C THR A 2 2.30 -2.59 26.32
N VAL A 3 1.40 -1.87 25.66
CA VAL A 3 1.75 -0.61 25.01
C VAL A 3 2.08 0.42 26.09
N ASN A 4 3.28 0.99 26.04
CA ASN A 4 3.64 2.11 26.91
C ASN A 4 2.81 3.34 26.47
N MET A 5 1.73 3.63 27.20
CA MET A 5 0.84 4.75 26.89
C MET A 5 1.54 6.11 26.98
N ASP A 6 2.54 6.27 27.85
CA ASP A 6 3.32 7.51 27.95
C ASP A 6 4.11 7.82 26.67
N ALA A 7 4.46 6.78 25.91
CA ALA A 7 5.12 6.96 24.62
C ALA A 7 4.20 7.58 23.56
N LEU A 8 2.88 7.40 23.66
CA LEU A 8 1.91 8.00 22.72
C LEU A 8 1.88 9.53 22.84
N TYR A 9 2.16 10.07 24.02
CA TYR A 9 2.18 11.51 24.28
C TYR A 9 3.50 12.19 23.93
N ARG A 10 4.50 11.45 23.41
CA ARG A 10 5.82 11.98 23.07
C ARG A 10 6.06 11.92 21.58
N LYS A 11 6.41 13.07 20.99
CA LYS A 11 6.92 13.12 19.62
C LYS A 11 8.23 12.33 19.53
N GLN A 12 8.32 11.42 18.58
CA GLN A 12 9.57 10.72 18.28
C GLN A 12 10.59 11.70 17.66
N PRO A 13 11.75 11.94 18.28
CA PRO A 13 12.62 13.07 17.93
C PRO A 13 13.20 13.02 16.52
N HIS A 14 13.33 11.83 15.94
CA HIS A 14 13.94 11.60 14.62
C HIS A 14 12.97 10.99 13.60
N ALA A 15 11.70 10.78 13.98
CA ALA A 15 10.70 10.24 13.07
C ALA A 15 10.27 11.32 12.08
N VAL A 16 10.21 10.93 10.81
CA VAL A 16 9.70 11.78 9.75
C VAL A 16 8.62 11.03 8.99
N THR A 17 7.38 11.51 9.09
CA THR A 17 6.25 10.91 8.38
C THR A 17 6.36 11.20 6.88
N ARG A 18 6.24 10.15 6.07
CA ARG A 18 6.13 10.20 4.62
C ARG A 18 4.81 9.57 4.18
N TRP A 19 4.35 9.96 2.98
CA TRP A 19 3.18 9.37 2.34
C TRP A 19 3.50 9.11 0.87
N SER A 20 3.32 7.86 0.43
CA SER A 20 3.45 7.49 -0.97
C SER A 20 2.09 7.56 -1.68
N SER A 21 2.08 8.09 -2.89
CA SER A 21 0.92 8.14 -3.79
C SER A 21 1.41 8.06 -5.24
N PHE A 22 0.51 7.93 -6.21
CA PHE A 22 0.88 7.89 -7.63
C PHE A 22 1.66 9.14 -8.10
N GLU A 23 1.33 10.32 -7.56
CA GLU A 23 2.08 11.57 -7.82
C GLU A 23 3.40 11.69 -7.03
N ASN A 24 3.63 10.84 -6.02
CA ASN A 24 4.83 10.88 -5.17
C ASN A 24 5.22 9.49 -4.63
N PRO A 25 5.66 8.55 -5.51
CA PRO A 25 5.98 7.19 -5.11
C PRO A 25 7.22 7.08 -4.19
N GLY A 26 8.06 8.13 -4.18
CA GLY A 26 9.19 8.27 -3.25
C GLY A 26 8.80 8.81 -1.87
N GLY A 27 7.57 9.31 -1.73
CA GLY A 27 7.09 9.94 -0.49
C GLY A 27 7.91 11.16 -0.07
N ASP A 28 8.51 11.87 -1.02
CA ASP A 28 9.42 12.97 -0.74
C ASP A 28 8.71 14.19 -0.14
N LYS A 29 9.42 14.92 0.71
CA LYS A 29 8.86 16.07 1.43
C LYS A 29 8.52 17.20 0.44
N GLY A 30 7.25 17.62 0.44
CA GLY A 30 6.79 18.78 -0.34
C GLY A 30 6.48 18.48 -1.81
N ILE A 31 6.56 17.22 -2.23
CA ILE A 31 6.32 16.81 -3.62
C ILE A 31 4.85 16.43 -3.88
N GLY A 32 4.07 16.12 -2.84
CA GLY A 32 2.63 15.88 -2.98
C GLY A 32 1.85 17.13 -3.42
N GLY A 33 0.80 16.93 -4.21
CA GLY A 33 -0.10 17.97 -4.71
C GLY A 33 0.49 18.94 -5.74
N GLN A 34 1.71 18.67 -6.23
CA GLN A 34 2.37 19.53 -7.23
C GLN A 34 1.66 19.47 -8.58
N GLU A 35 1.06 18.34 -8.93
CA GLU A 35 0.35 18.15 -10.20
C GLU A 35 -0.94 18.98 -10.31
N ASN A 36 -1.54 19.37 -9.18
CA ASN A 36 -2.82 20.07 -9.15
C ASN A 36 -2.81 21.24 -8.15
N LEU A 37 -1.83 22.14 -8.27
CA LEU A 37 -1.79 23.45 -7.60
C LEU A 37 -2.03 23.38 -6.07
N GLY A 38 -1.50 22.35 -5.42
CA GLY A 38 -1.66 22.11 -3.98
C GLY A 38 -2.79 21.16 -3.60
N ALA A 39 -3.68 20.81 -4.53
CA ALA A 39 -4.61 19.69 -4.40
C ALA A 39 -4.00 18.41 -4.99
N ARG A 40 -4.59 17.25 -4.66
CA ARG A 40 -4.17 15.96 -5.24
C ARG A 40 -4.46 15.96 -6.74
N GLY A 41 -3.44 15.75 -7.57
CA GLY A 41 -3.60 15.69 -9.04
C GLY A 41 -3.85 14.28 -9.53
N HIS A 42 -3.20 13.31 -8.89
CA HIS A 42 -3.31 11.90 -9.26
C HIS A 42 -4.03 11.11 -8.15
N ALA A 43 -5.37 11.13 -8.19
CA ALA A 43 -6.19 10.46 -7.18
C ALA A 43 -6.16 8.93 -7.31
N PHE A 44 -6.04 8.43 -8.54
CA PHE A 44 -5.97 7.02 -8.88
C PHE A 44 -5.16 6.87 -10.17
N ASP A 45 -4.65 5.67 -10.43
CA ASP A 45 -4.06 5.30 -11.72
C ASP A 45 -4.79 4.07 -12.30
N THR A 46 -4.61 3.83 -13.60
CA THR A 46 -5.06 2.61 -14.28
C THR A 46 -3.95 1.58 -14.29
N VAL A 47 -4.26 0.30 -14.11
CA VAL A 47 -3.31 -0.81 -14.28
C VAL A 47 -3.76 -1.68 -15.46
N ALA A 48 -3.07 -1.58 -16.58
CA ALA A 48 -3.35 -2.37 -17.78
C ALA A 48 -3.09 -3.88 -17.55
N PRO A 49 -3.67 -4.77 -18.36
CA PRO A 49 -3.31 -6.18 -18.37
C PRO A 49 -1.80 -6.39 -18.54
N GLY A 50 -1.20 -7.16 -17.65
CA GLY A 50 0.25 -7.42 -17.61
C GLY A 50 1.11 -6.28 -17.05
N GLU A 51 0.52 -5.13 -16.72
CA GLU A 51 1.27 -3.99 -16.17
C GLU A 51 1.63 -4.21 -14.70
N THR A 52 2.84 -3.78 -14.33
CA THR A 52 3.27 -3.64 -12.94
C THR A 52 3.34 -2.16 -12.56
N LYS A 53 2.52 -1.74 -11.60
CA LYS A 53 2.62 -0.42 -10.96
C LYS A 53 3.54 -0.45 -9.75
N VAL A 54 4.31 0.61 -9.59
CA VAL A 54 5.09 0.88 -8.38
C VAL A 54 4.21 1.67 -7.41
N LEU A 55 3.89 1.07 -6.26
CA LEU A 55 3.11 1.71 -5.20
C LEU A 55 4.01 2.44 -4.18
N LEU A 56 5.25 1.96 -4.03
CA LEU A 56 6.27 2.54 -3.18
C LEU A 56 7.64 2.18 -3.75
N ASN A 57 8.55 3.15 -3.84
CA ASN A 57 9.96 2.89 -4.09
C ASN A 57 10.81 3.92 -3.37
N ILE A 58 11.36 3.53 -2.22
CA ILE A 58 12.08 4.44 -1.33
C ILE A 58 13.45 3.88 -0.94
N GLN A 59 14.39 4.80 -0.73
CA GLN A 59 15.72 4.53 -0.20
C GLN A 59 15.83 5.03 1.25
N GLY A 60 16.72 4.43 2.03
CA GLY A 60 16.92 4.73 3.45
C GLY A 60 16.25 3.73 4.39
N CYS A 61 16.14 4.09 5.66
CA CYS A 61 15.52 3.25 6.69
C CYS A 61 14.15 3.78 7.11
N GLY A 62 13.27 2.89 7.53
CA GLY A 62 11.97 3.27 8.06
C GLY A 62 11.08 2.07 8.37
N THR A 63 9.83 2.39 8.70
CA THR A 63 8.78 1.39 8.92
C THR A 63 7.53 1.83 8.17
N ILE A 64 7.01 0.96 7.31
CA ILE A 64 5.67 1.16 6.76
C ILE A 64 4.69 0.83 7.89
N HIS A 65 3.90 1.83 8.28
CA HIS A 65 2.93 1.71 9.38
C HIS A 65 1.51 1.46 8.90
N ARG A 66 1.18 1.84 7.67
CA ARG A 66 -0.15 1.70 7.11
C ARG A 66 -0.09 1.64 5.60
N ILE A 67 -0.85 0.72 5.03
CA ILE A 67 -1.21 0.71 3.61
C ILE A 67 -2.72 0.86 3.54
N TRP A 68 -3.18 1.77 2.70
CA TRP A 68 -4.57 1.93 2.32
C TRP A 68 -4.63 1.97 0.80
N LEU A 69 -5.53 1.19 0.21
CA LEU A 69 -5.84 1.27 -1.20
C LEU A 69 -7.29 0.81 -1.46
N THR A 70 -7.86 1.23 -2.57
CA THR A 70 -9.10 0.66 -3.08
C THR A 70 -9.10 0.64 -4.60
N LEU A 71 -9.99 -0.15 -5.16
CA LEU A 71 -10.14 -0.30 -6.60
C LEU A 71 -11.59 -0.67 -6.95
N ARG A 72 -11.99 -0.44 -8.21
CA ARG A 72 -13.38 -0.69 -8.64
C ARG A 72 -13.70 -2.18 -8.80
N GLN A 73 -12.76 -2.97 -9.29
CA GLN A 73 -12.91 -4.40 -9.58
C GLN A 73 -12.74 -5.29 -8.34
N ARG A 74 -13.83 -5.64 -7.66
CA ARG A 74 -13.77 -6.32 -6.35
C ARG A 74 -14.22 -7.78 -6.38
N LEU A 75 -14.36 -8.39 -7.56
CA LEU A 75 -14.71 -9.81 -7.63
C LEU A 75 -13.54 -10.67 -7.09
N PRO A 76 -13.81 -11.78 -6.39
CA PRO A 76 -12.76 -12.63 -5.83
C PRO A 76 -11.74 -13.11 -6.88
N THR A 77 -12.19 -13.36 -8.11
CA THR A 77 -11.34 -13.75 -9.25
C THR A 77 -10.44 -12.62 -9.72
N GLU A 78 -10.94 -11.38 -9.75
CA GLU A 78 -10.16 -10.20 -10.12
C GLU A 78 -9.09 -9.90 -9.07
N LEU A 79 -9.45 -9.92 -7.79
CA LEU A 79 -8.52 -9.68 -6.68
C LEU A 79 -7.40 -10.72 -6.59
N ARG A 80 -7.67 -11.97 -7.02
CA ARG A 80 -6.66 -13.02 -7.09
C ARG A 80 -5.69 -12.86 -8.27
N ALA A 81 -6.10 -12.15 -9.31
CA ALA A 81 -5.26 -11.85 -10.46
C ALA A 81 -4.38 -10.61 -10.25
N LEU A 82 -4.49 -9.92 -9.12
CA LEU A 82 -3.61 -8.81 -8.75
C LEU A 82 -2.52 -9.32 -7.82
N ARG A 83 -1.27 -9.38 -8.28
CA ARG A 83 -0.14 -9.82 -7.46
C ARG A 83 0.51 -8.64 -6.75
N LEU A 84 0.56 -8.71 -5.42
CA LEU A 84 1.24 -7.76 -4.55
C LEU A 84 2.63 -8.31 -4.19
N ASP A 85 3.66 -7.58 -4.59
CA ASP A 85 5.06 -7.93 -4.35
C ASP A 85 5.71 -6.87 -3.46
N MET A 86 6.38 -7.29 -2.38
CA MET A 86 7.12 -6.41 -1.47
C MET A 86 8.57 -6.89 -1.30
N ARG A 87 9.50 -5.96 -1.48
CA ARG A 87 10.95 -6.19 -1.37
C ARG A 87 11.55 -5.21 -0.37
N TRP A 88 12.45 -5.74 0.46
CA TRP A 88 13.15 -4.99 1.49
C TRP A 88 14.65 -5.04 1.24
N ASP A 89 15.32 -3.96 1.62
CA ASP A 89 16.77 -3.86 1.74
C ASP A 89 17.57 -4.21 0.47
N GLY A 90 16.98 -3.94 -0.70
CA GLY A 90 17.61 -4.21 -2.00
C GLY A 90 17.72 -5.70 -2.33
N MET A 91 17.11 -6.59 -1.55
CA MET A 91 17.17 -8.04 -1.76
C MET A 91 16.49 -8.42 -3.09
N GLU A 92 17.12 -9.32 -3.86
CA GLU A 92 16.54 -9.84 -5.10
C GLU A 92 15.26 -10.64 -4.84
N LYS A 93 15.26 -11.44 -3.76
CA LYS A 93 14.11 -12.25 -3.37
C LYS A 93 12.99 -11.38 -2.79
N THR A 94 11.81 -11.49 -3.36
CA THR A 94 10.58 -10.90 -2.83
C THR A 94 10.21 -11.54 -1.49
N ALA A 95 10.00 -10.72 -0.46
CA ALA A 95 9.66 -11.17 0.89
C ALA A 95 8.17 -11.51 1.03
N VAL A 96 7.32 -10.73 0.37
CA VAL A 96 5.87 -10.95 0.30
C VAL A 96 5.47 -10.98 -1.17
N SER A 97 4.97 -12.10 -1.66
CA SER A 97 4.48 -12.26 -3.03
C SER A 97 3.19 -13.07 -2.98
N VAL A 98 2.05 -12.38 -3.02
CA VAL A 98 0.72 -12.97 -2.81
C VAL A 98 -0.34 -12.22 -3.62
N PRO A 99 -1.49 -12.84 -3.90
CA PRO A 99 -2.62 -12.11 -4.43
C PRO A 99 -3.11 -11.02 -3.47
N LEU A 100 -3.52 -9.87 -4.02
CA LEU A 100 -3.94 -8.70 -3.27
C LEU A 100 -5.11 -9.03 -2.33
N GLY A 101 -6.12 -9.73 -2.84
CA GLY A 101 -7.28 -10.14 -2.04
C GLY A 101 -6.88 -11.01 -0.85
N ASP A 102 -5.96 -11.96 -1.06
CA ASP A 102 -5.54 -12.90 -0.02
C ASP A 102 -4.75 -12.20 1.09
N PHE A 103 -3.89 -11.23 0.74
CA PHE A 103 -3.14 -10.42 1.72
C PHE A 103 -4.06 -9.64 2.67
N PHE A 104 -5.19 -9.13 2.15
CA PHE A 104 -6.14 -8.31 2.92
C PHE A 104 -7.38 -9.09 3.41
N CYS A 105 -7.27 -10.41 3.57
CA CYS A 105 -8.36 -11.27 4.06
C CYS A 105 -9.64 -11.26 3.19
N ALA A 106 -9.52 -10.93 1.91
CA ALA A 106 -10.61 -10.82 0.94
C ALA A 106 -10.56 -11.92 -0.14
N GLY A 107 -9.93 -13.07 0.14
CA GLY A 107 -9.79 -14.16 -0.84
C GLY A 107 -11.12 -14.74 -1.33
N LEU A 108 -12.19 -14.66 -0.55
CA LEU A 108 -13.54 -15.08 -0.96
C LEU A 108 -14.44 -13.90 -1.35
N GLY A 109 -13.88 -12.71 -1.43
CA GLY A 109 -14.60 -11.46 -1.67
C GLY A 109 -14.46 -10.48 -0.50
N MET A 110 -14.79 -9.23 -0.76
CA MET A 110 -14.74 -8.17 0.25
C MET A 110 -16.01 -8.18 1.10
N VAL A 111 -15.83 -8.19 2.42
CA VAL A 111 -16.89 -7.97 3.41
C VAL A 111 -16.45 -6.90 4.40
N PRO A 112 -17.37 -6.23 5.10
CA PRO A 112 -17.02 -5.36 6.21
C PRO A 112 -16.40 -6.17 7.35
N PHE A 113 -15.18 -5.84 7.75
CA PHE A 113 -14.53 -6.42 8.93
C PHE A 113 -13.45 -5.52 9.49
N GLU A 114 -13.05 -5.77 10.73
CA GLU A 114 -11.91 -5.13 11.38
C GLU A 114 -11.26 -6.11 12.37
N ASN A 115 -9.93 -6.11 12.39
CA ASN A 115 -9.11 -6.74 13.42
C ASN A 115 -7.89 -5.86 13.73
N GLU A 116 -6.99 -6.32 14.61
CA GLU A 116 -5.84 -5.52 15.06
C GLU A 116 -4.93 -5.02 13.93
N LEU A 117 -4.80 -5.78 12.84
CA LEU A 117 -3.81 -5.54 11.78
C LEU A 117 -4.41 -5.28 10.40
N PHE A 118 -5.70 -5.58 10.21
CA PHE A 118 -6.40 -5.47 8.93
C PHE A 118 -7.82 -4.97 9.12
N ALA A 119 -8.29 -4.19 8.16
CA ALA A 119 -9.68 -3.78 8.10
C ALA A 119 -10.17 -3.66 6.66
N SER A 120 -11.47 -3.84 6.49
CA SER A 120 -12.21 -3.56 5.27
C SER A 120 -13.42 -2.69 5.63
N PRO A 121 -13.22 -1.36 5.80
CA PRO A 121 -14.31 -0.43 6.08
C PRO A 121 -15.42 -0.54 5.03
N GLU A 122 -16.64 -0.79 5.49
CA GLU A 122 -17.84 -0.98 4.65
C GLU A 122 -17.72 -2.08 3.56
N GLY A 123 -16.69 -2.92 3.60
CA GLY A 123 -16.42 -3.85 2.49
C GLY A 123 -15.85 -3.18 1.24
N GLN A 124 -15.28 -1.98 1.36
CA GLN A 124 -14.95 -1.13 0.21
C GLN A 124 -13.48 -0.71 0.09
N SER A 125 -12.63 -0.97 1.08
CA SER A 125 -11.22 -0.61 1.02
C SER A 125 -10.34 -1.64 1.69
N PHE A 126 -9.08 -1.65 1.31
CA PHE A 126 -8.07 -2.54 1.88
C PHE A 126 -7.20 -1.74 2.83
N VAL A 127 -7.17 -2.15 4.10
CA VAL A 127 -6.37 -1.50 5.13
C VAL A 127 -5.51 -2.52 5.83
N THR A 128 -4.23 -2.23 5.96
CA THR A 128 -3.34 -2.94 6.89
C THR A 128 -2.54 -1.95 7.72
N THR A 129 -2.31 -2.30 8.98
CA THR A 129 -1.45 -1.61 9.94
C THR A 129 -0.29 -2.49 10.42
N VAL A 130 -0.03 -3.61 9.72
CA VAL A 130 1.14 -4.47 9.99
C VAL A 130 2.41 -3.62 9.87
N PRO A 131 3.25 -3.53 10.92
CA PRO A 131 4.50 -2.79 10.83
C PRO A 131 5.51 -3.55 9.95
N MET A 132 5.99 -2.91 8.88
CA MET A 132 6.97 -3.49 7.95
C MET A 132 8.27 -2.67 7.98
N PRO A 133 9.22 -2.99 8.88
CA PRO A 133 10.49 -2.28 8.98
C PRO A 133 11.47 -2.67 7.87
N PHE A 134 12.26 -1.71 7.41
CA PHE A 134 13.35 -1.88 6.44
C PHE A 134 14.54 -0.96 6.82
N ARG A 135 15.75 -1.36 6.42
CA ARG A 135 17.02 -0.71 6.78
C ARG A 135 17.60 0.16 5.66
N THR A 136 17.52 -0.28 4.41
CA THR A 136 18.21 0.41 3.29
C THR A 136 17.29 0.79 2.14
N ALA A 137 16.23 0.03 1.88
CA ALA A 137 15.25 0.34 0.86
C ALA A 137 13.93 -0.43 1.05
N ALA A 138 12.86 0.08 0.48
CA ALA A 138 11.57 -0.61 0.38
C ALA A 138 10.95 -0.39 -1.00
N THR A 139 10.49 -1.48 -1.61
CA THR A 139 9.76 -1.45 -2.88
C THR A 139 8.47 -2.27 -2.75
N ILE A 140 7.35 -1.68 -3.12
CA ILE A 140 6.05 -2.34 -3.19
C ILE A 140 5.51 -2.15 -4.61
N THR A 141 5.14 -3.25 -5.25
CA THR A 141 4.58 -3.25 -6.60
C THR A 141 3.29 -4.04 -6.66
N LEU A 142 2.40 -3.65 -7.56
CA LEU A 142 1.19 -4.38 -7.89
C LEU A 142 1.20 -4.74 -9.36
N THR A 143 1.12 -6.03 -9.67
CA THR A 143 1.06 -6.54 -11.05
C THR A 143 -0.35 -7.01 -11.36
N ASN A 144 -0.91 -6.55 -12.49
CA ASN A 144 -2.18 -7.06 -12.99
C ASN A 144 -1.93 -8.26 -13.91
N GLU A 145 -2.21 -9.46 -13.41
CA GLU A 145 -2.07 -10.71 -14.16
C GLU A 145 -3.37 -11.12 -14.89
N SER A 146 -4.40 -10.27 -14.82
CA SER A 146 -5.66 -10.50 -15.51
C SER A 146 -5.64 -9.98 -16.95
N ASN A 147 -6.66 -10.35 -17.72
CA ASN A 147 -6.90 -9.84 -19.06
C ASN A 147 -7.77 -8.57 -19.09
N GLN A 148 -8.06 -7.97 -17.93
CA GLN A 148 -8.92 -6.79 -17.81
C GLN A 148 -8.16 -5.65 -17.14
N PRO A 149 -8.33 -4.40 -17.59
CA PRO A 149 -7.70 -3.26 -16.93
C PRO A 149 -8.33 -2.97 -15.57
N ILE A 150 -7.51 -2.66 -14.56
CA ILE A 150 -7.98 -2.02 -13.34
C ILE A 150 -8.09 -0.53 -13.62
N SER A 151 -9.32 -0.02 -13.74
CA SER A 151 -9.54 1.35 -14.25
C SER A 151 -9.20 2.42 -13.23
N HIS A 152 -9.35 2.11 -11.95
CA HIS A 152 -9.06 3.03 -10.86
C HIS A 152 -8.47 2.23 -9.71
N LEU A 153 -7.18 2.38 -9.50
CA LEU A 153 -6.47 1.98 -8.29
C LEU A 153 -6.12 3.26 -7.53
N PHE A 154 -6.58 3.37 -6.29
CA PHE A 154 -6.40 4.54 -5.41
C PHE A 154 -5.32 4.30 -4.36
#